data_AF-A0A1I4M5P1-F1
#
_entry.id   AF-A0A1I4M5P1-F1
#
_cell.length_a   1.000
_cell.length_b   1.000
_cell.length_c   1.000
_cell.angle_alpha   90.00
_cell.angle_beta   90.00
_cell.angle_gamma   90.00
#
_symmetry.space_group_name_H-M   'P 1'
#
loop_
_entity.id
_entity.type
_entity.pdbx_description
1 polymer ?
#
loop_
_entity_poly.entity_id
_entity_poly.type
_entity_poly.pdbx_seq_one_letter_code
_entity_poly.pdbx_strand_id
1 'polypeptide(L)' 'MDLTIFMTGTSFFGAGFIILLFCLLRKKQLFVPFLLMGAGVLLCFAGLVLSSPLTDSGNAPVWVKVL' A
#
# COMPACT_ATOMS: atom_id res chain seq x y z
N MET A 1 4.35 -12.09 -5.52
CA MET A 1 4.68 -10.90 -6.36
C MET A 1 3.89 -9.70 -5.84
N ASP A 2 2.61 -9.89 -5.55
CA ASP A 2 1.69 -8.86 -5.03
C ASP A 2 1.88 -8.51 -3.55
N LEU A 3 2.07 -9.53 -2.69
CA LEU A 3 2.34 -9.36 -1.26
C LEU A 3 3.57 -8.46 -1.01
N THR A 4 4.61 -8.61 -1.83
CA THR A 4 5.83 -7.81 -1.74
C THR A 4 5.54 -6.33 -2.01
N ILE A 5 4.70 -6.02 -3.01
CA ILE A 5 4.34 -4.63 -3.36
C ILE A 5 3.51 -4.01 -2.22
N PHE A 6 2.56 -4.75 -1.67
CA PHE A 6 1.79 -4.34 -0.50
C PHE A 6 2.66 -4.12 0.75
N MET A 7 3.58 -5.05 1.03
CA MET A 7 4.51 -4.96 2.18
C MET A 7 5.49 -3.79 2.01
N THR A 8 5.95 -3.51 0.79
CA THR A 8 6.82 -2.37 0.50
C THR A 8 6.06 -1.05 0.65
N GLY A 9 4.81 -0.98 0.16
CA GLY A 9 3.94 0.19 0.31
C GLY A 9 3.62 0.52 1.77
N THR A 10 3.26 -0.50 2.57
CA THR A 10 3.01 -0.34 4.02
C THR A 10 4.27 0.06 4.79
N SER A 11 5.44 -0.45 4.40
CA SER A 11 6.74 -0.04 4.97
C SER A 11 7.04 1.43 4.70
N PHE A 12 6.87 1.89 3.45
CA PHE A 12 7.08 3.29 3.07
C PHE A 12 6.08 4.23 3.74
N PHE A 13 4.82 3.81 3.86
CA PHE A 13 3.80 4.56 4.59
C PHE A 13 4.17 4.72 6.08
N GLY A 14 4.53 3.62 6.75
CA GLY A 14 4.93 3.62 8.15
C GLY A 14 6.18 4.48 8.39
N ALA A 15 7.20 4.33 7.56
CA ALA A 15 8.42 5.14 7.63
C ALA A 15 8.13 6.64 7.40
N GLY A 16 7.31 6.98 6.39
CA GLY A 16 6.88 8.34 6.12
C GLY A 16 6.11 8.96 7.29
N PHE A 17 5.23 8.20 7.94
CA PHE A 17 4.49 8.63 9.13
C PHE A 17 5.42 8.90 10.32
N ILE A 18 6.39 8.02 10.58
CA ILE A 18 7.38 8.21 11.67
C ILE A 18 8.23 9.47 11.42
N ILE A 19 8.68 9.69 10.19
CA ILE A 19 9.46 10.89 9.81
C ILE A 19 8.61 12.16 9.94
N LEU A 20 7.32 12.09 9.59
CA LEU A 20 6.37 13.18 9.78
C LEU A 20 6.23 13.52 11.26
N LEU A 21 6.04 12.52 12.12
CA LEU A 21 5.95 12.68 13.57
C LEU A 21 7.22 13.33 14.14
N PHE A 22 8.39 12.90 13.67
CA PHE A 22 9.67 13.49 14.06
C PHE A 22 9.81 14.95 13.61
N CYS A 23 9.44 15.29 12.37
CA CYS A 23 9.47 16.68 11.88
C CYS A 23 8.48 17.59 12.63
N LEU A 24 7.31 17.06 12.97
CA LEU A 24 6.28 17.74 13.75
C LEU A 24 6.81 18.05 15.15
N LEU A 25 7.46 17.08 15.79
CA LEU A 25 8.15 17.27 17.08
C LEU A 25 9.27 18.32 16.99
N ARG A 26 9.95 18.45 15.84
CA ARG A 26 11.00 19.46 15.63
C ARG A 26 10.49 20.81 15.09
N LYS A 27 9.17 21.02 14.97
CA LYS A 27 8.55 22.24 14.38
C LYS A 27 9.16 22.66 13.04
N LYS A 28 9.56 21.68 12.21
CA LYS A 28 10.13 21.93 10.88
C LYS A 28 9.05 21.84 9.82
N GLN A 29 9.34 22.34 8.62
CA GLN A 29 8.45 22.26 7.46
C GLN A 29 7.99 20.81 7.21
N LEU A 30 6.68 20.56 7.30
CA LEU A 30 6.04 19.25 7.14
C LEU A 30 5.79 18.86 5.68
N PHE A 31 6.11 19.72 4.72
CA PHE A 31 5.73 19.52 3.32
C PHE A 31 6.33 18.25 2.71
N VAL A 32 7.62 18.01 2.94
CA VAL A 32 8.35 16.83 2.43
C VAL A 32 7.81 15.52 2.99
N PRO A 33 7.69 15.33 4.33
CA PRO A 33 7.14 14.08 4.87
C PRO A 33 5.67 13.86 4.51
N PHE A 34 4.89 14.93 4.33
CA PHE A 34 3.50 14.83 3.87
C PHE A 34 3.40 14.27 2.45
N LEU A 35 4.27 14.73 1.55
CA LEU A 35 4.33 14.25 0.16
C LEU A 35 4.78 12.78 0.10
N LEU A 36 5.75 12.40 0.95
CA LEU A 36 6.23 11.03 1.08
C LEU A 36 5.15 10.09 1.64
N MET A 37 4.37 10.55 2.63
CA MET A 37 3.23 9.82 3.18
C MET A 37 2.14 9.61 2.13
N GLY A 38 1.79 10.65 1.36
CA GLY A 38 0.81 10.55 0.27
C GLY A 38 1.23 9.56 -0.81
N ALA A 39 2.51 9.57 -1.20
CA ALA A 39 3.05 8.59 -2.14
C ALA A 39 2.96 7.14 -1.59
N GLY A 40 3.26 6.95 -0.30
CA GLY A 40 3.13 5.65 0.36
C GLY A 40 1.69 5.12 0.38
N VAL A 41 0.70 5.99 0.62
CA VAL A 41 -0.73 5.62 0.56
C VAL A 41 -1.14 5.16 -0.83
N LEU A 42 -0.77 5.91 -1.87
CA LEU A 42 -1.06 5.54 -3.27
C LEU A 42 -0.44 4.18 -3.64
N LEU A 43 0.81 3.93 -3.21
CA LEU A 43 1.49 2.66 -3.45
C LEU A 43 0.83 1.49 -2.70
N CYS A 44 0.35 1.75 -1.48
CA CYS A 44 -0.40 0.78 -0.68
C CYS A 44 -1.75 0.43 -1.34
N PHE A 45 -2.49 1.44 -1.83
CA PHE A 45 -3.73 1.23 -2.58
C PHE A 45 -3.48 0.47 -3.89
N ALA A 46 -2.43 0.81 -4.64
CA ALA A 46 -2.05 0.07 -5.84
C ALA A 46 -1.73 -1.40 -5.52
N GLY A 47 -1.01 -1.65 -4.42
CA GLY A 47 -0.73 -3.00 -3.91
C GLY A 47 -2.00 -3.76 -3.50
N LEU A 48 -2.97 -3.10 -2.88
CA LEU A 48 -4.27 -3.69 -2.51
C LEU A 48 -5.13 -4.05 -3.73
N VAL A 49 -5.16 -3.18 -4.73
CA VAL A 49 -5.88 -3.45 -5.99
C VAL A 49 -5.22 -4.61 -6.74
N LEU A 50 -3.89 -4.66 -6.81
CA LEU A 50 -3.16 -5.80 -7.37
C LEU A 50 -3.30 -7.07 -6.54
N SER A 51 -3.52 -6.97 -5.22
CA SER A 51 -3.75 -8.12 -4.33
C SER A 51 -5.22 -8.56 -4.26
N SER A 52 -6.15 -7.80 -4.84
CA SER A 52 -7.57 -8.16 -4.95
C SER A 52 -7.94 -9.27 -5.97
N PRO A 53 -7.06 -9.87 -6.81
CA PRO A 53 -7.36 -11.16 -7.45
C PRO A 53 -7.32 -12.36 -6.48
N LEU A 54 -7.18 -12.13 -5.17
CA LEU A 54 -7.35 -13.17 -4.14
C LEU A 54 -8.82 -13.62 -3.91
N THR A 55 -9.79 -13.13 -4.69
CA THR A 55 -11.17 -13.68 -4.72
C THR A 55 -11.44 -14.64 -5.90
N ASP A 56 -10.48 -14.89 -6.81
CA ASP A 56 -10.72 -15.79 -7.96
C ASP A 56 -9.60 -16.79 -8.30
N SER A 57 -8.54 -16.90 -7.50
CA SER A 57 -7.44 -17.86 -7.78
C SER A 57 -7.11 -18.80 -6.62
N GLY A 58 -8.14 -19.15 -5.84
CA GLY A 58 -8.11 -20.25 -4.86
C GLY A 58 -9.13 -21.37 -5.09
N ASN A 59 -10.09 -21.17 -6.01
CA ASN A 59 -11.00 -22.20 -6.51
C ASN A 59 -11.62 -21.65 -7.81
N ALA A 60 -11.48 -22.37 -8.92
CA ALA A 60 -12.04 -21.95 -10.20
C ALA A 60 -13.56 -21.68 -10.10
N PRO A 61 -14.13 -20.72 -10.85
CA PRO A 61 -15.58 -20.67 -10.99
C PRO A 61 -16.05 -21.94 -11.72
N VAL A 62 -16.79 -22.80 -10.98
CA VAL A 62 -17.39 -24.06 -11.46
C VAL A 62 -18.26 -23.86 -12.72
N TRP A 63 -18.72 -22.63 -12.98
CA TRP A 63 -19.57 -22.26 -14.12
C TRP A 63 -18.90 -22.27 -15.50
N VAL A 64 -17.57 -22.36 -15.61
CA VAL A 64 -16.87 -22.46 -16.91
C VAL A 64 -16.63 -23.91 -17.34
N LYS A 65 -16.85 -24.88 -16.44
CA LYS A 65 -16.61 -26.32 -16.70
C LYS A 65 -17.86 -27.10 -17.15
N VAL A 66 -19.00 -26.42 -17.31
CA VAL A 66 -20.31 -27.03 -17.65
C VAL A 66 -20.84 -26.55 -19.01
N LEU A 67 -20.09 -25.71 -19.74
CA LEU A 67 -20.33 -25.40 -21.15
C LEU A 67 -19.31 -26.12 -22.02
#